data_AF-A0A5R1NWI5-F1
#
_entry.id   AF-A0A5R1NWI5-F1
#
_cell.length_a   1.000
_cell.length_b   1.000
_cell.length_c   1.000
_cell.angle_alpha   90.00
_cell.angle_beta   90.00
_cell.angle_gamma   90.00
#
_symmetry.space_group_name_H-M   'P 1'
#
loop_
_entity.id
_entity.type
_entity.pdbx_description
1 polymer ?
#
loop_
_entity_poly.entity_id
_entity_poly.type
_entity_poly.pdbx_seq_one_letter_code
_entity_poly.pdbx_strand_id
1 'polypeptide(L)' 'MSDVAFSQAREALRLEPTFGMSVWWRHHADHHMRMLLSPEGPFATSRNRKSDGNPLPHPSLPLACSPASARWPADLMTSY' A
#
# COMPACT_ATOMS: atom_id res chain seq x y z
N MET A 1 -10.06 9.68 -16.72
CA MET A 1 -11.00 9.40 -15.61
C MET A 1 -10.68 8.01 -15.01
N SER A 2 -9.49 7.80 -14.43
CA SER A 2 -9.01 6.42 -14.15
C SER A 2 -8.31 6.20 -12.80
N ASP A 3 -7.59 7.18 -12.23
CA ASP A 3 -6.81 6.96 -11.00
C ASP A 3 -7.65 6.84 -9.71
N VAL A 4 -8.59 7.77 -9.52
CA VAL A 4 -9.41 7.82 -8.29
C VAL A 4 -10.36 6.62 -8.22
N ALA A 5 -10.91 6.18 -9.36
CA ALA A 5 -11.80 5.03 -9.41
C ALA A 5 -11.08 3.72 -9.06
N PHE A 6 -9.84 3.54 -9.52
CA PHE A 6 -9.02 2.37 -9.17
C PHE A 6 -8.68 2.33 -7.68
N SER A 7 -8.31 3.50 -7.11
CA SER A 7 -8.04 3.64 -5.68
C SER A 7 -9.28 3.36 -4.83
N GLN A 8 -10.43 3.93 -5.17
CA GLN A 8 -11.68 3.72 -4.45
C GLN A 8 -12.17 2.26 -4.51
N ALA A 9 -12.04 1.60 -5.67
CA ALA A 9 -12.41 0.19 -5.82
C ALA A 9 -11.55 -0.71 -4.91
N ARG A 10 -10.25 -0.42 -4.79
CA ARG A 10 -9.35 -1.15 -3.89
C ARG A 10 -9.77 -0.97 -2.43
N GLU A 11 -10.03 0.26 -2.01
CA GLU A 11 -10.41 0.56 -0.63
C GLU A 11 -11.76 -0.07 -0.25
N ALA A 12 -12.73 -0.07 -1.16
CA ALA A 12 -14.02 -0.73 -0.94
C ALA A 12 -13.88 -2.25 -0.80
N LEU A 13 -13.08 -2.89 -1.65
CA LEU A 13 -12.91 -4.34 -1.65
C LEU A 13 -11.99 -4.85 -0.51
N ARG A 14 -11.24 -3.95 0.14
CA ARG A 14 -10.42 -4.28 1.33
C ARG A 14 -11.24 -4.62 2.56
N LEU A 15 -12.47 -4.10 2.64
CA LEU A 15 -13.37 -4.28 3.76
C LEU A 15 -14.42 -5.39 3.51
N GLU A 16 -14.43 -5.98 2.31
CA GLU A 16 -15.38 -7.05 1.98
C GLU A 16 -14.86 -8.40 2.51
N PRO A 17 -15.63 -9.10 3.36
CA PRO A 17 -15.15 -10.26 4.12
C PRO A 17 -15.00 -11.57 3.32
N THR A 18 -15.58 -11.66 2.11
CA THR A 18 -15.72 -12.93 1.40
C THR A 18 -14.58 -13.15 0.39
N PHE A 19 -14.53 -12.34 -0.67
CA PHE A 19 -13.56 -12.48 -1.76
C PHE A 19 -13.09 -11.13 -2.32
N GLY A 20 -13.47 -10.00 -1.72
CA GLY A 20 -13.26 -8.67 -2.30
C GLY A 20 -11.84 -8.42 -2.77
N MET A 21 -10.86 -8.66 -1.90
CA MET A 21 -9.45 -8.50 -2.27
C MET A 21 -8.99 -9.48 -3.35
N SER A 22 -9.47 -10.72 -3.35
CA SER A 22 -9.12 -11.72 -4.36
C SER A 22 -9.69 -11.36 -5.75
N VAL A 23 -10.92 -10.84 -5.78
CA VAL A 23 -11.58 -10.33 -6.99
C VAL A 23 -10.83 -9.10 -7.52
N TRP A 24 -10.51 -8.14 -6.64
CA TRP A 24 -9.73 -6.96 -7.02
C TRP A 24 -8.38 -7.36 -7.65
N TRP A 25 -7.65 -8.29 -7.01
CA TRP A 25 -6.39 -8.79 -7.53
C TRP A 25 -6.54 -9.41 -8.92
N ARG A 26 -7.53 -10.30 -9.11
CA ARG A 26 -7.73 -11.01 -10.39
C ARG A 26 -8.17 -10.09 -11.53
N HIS A 27 -9.07 -9.16 -11.25
CA HIS A 27 -9.69 -8.33 -12.30
C HIS A 27 -8.89 -7.06 -12.62
N HIS A 28 -8.14 -6.53 -11.65
CA HIS A 28 -7.51 -5.22 -11.79
C HIS A 28 -5.99 -5.24 -11.65
N ALA A 29 -5.42 -6.03 -10.73
CA ALA A 29 -3.97 -6.06 -10.56
C ALA A 29 -3.27 -7.05 -11.52
N ASP A 30 -3.83 -8.26 -11.69
CA ASP A 30 -3.24 -9.35 -12.48
C ASP A 30 -2.95 -8.96 -13.93
N HIS A 31 -3.87 -8.20 -14.55
CA HIS A 31 -3.71 -7.70 -15.91
C HIS A 31 -2.41 -6.91 -16.11
N HIS A 32 -1.99 -6.15 -15.10
CA HIS A 32 -0.76 -5.35 -15.14
C HIS A 32 0.47 -6.12 -14.63
N MET A 33 0.29 -7.18 -13.82
CA MET A 33 1.40 -7.95 -13.23
C MET A 33 2.32 -8.57 -14.28
N ARG A 34 1.77 -9.06 -15.40
CA ARG A 34 2.57 -9.63 -16.51
C ARG A 34 3.56 -8.62 -17.09
N MET A 35 3.16 -7.36 -17.24
CA MET A 35 4.03 -6.31 -17.78
C MET A 35 5.05 -5.82 -16.74
N LEU A 36 4.63 -5.73 -15.47
CA LEU A 36 5.50 -5.31 -14.37
C LEU A 36 6.61 -6.33 -14.06
N LEU A 37 6.32 -7.62 -14.23
CA LEU A 37 7.23 -8.72 -13.90
C LEU A 37 7.94 -9.32 -15.13
N SER A 38 7.72 -8.75 -16.32
CA SER A 38 8.36 -9.26 -17.54
C SER A 38 9.88 -9.01 -17.53
N PRO A 39 10.71 -10.04 -17.80
CA PRO A 39 12.17 -9.87 -17.89
C PRO A 39 12.59 -9.02 -19.10
N GLU A 40 11.72 -8.86 -20.09
CA GLU A 40 11.92 -7.98 -21.26
C GLU A 40 11.00 -6.74 -21.21
N GLY A 41 10.36 -6.48 -20.06
CA GLY A 41 9.42 -5.38 -19.88
C GLY A 41 10.10 -4.02 -19.67
N PRO A 42 9.32 -2.93 -19.64
CA PRO A 42 9.83 -1.58 -19.41
C PRO A 42 10.55 -1.40 -18.07
N PHE A 43 10.34 -2.31 -17.12
CA PHE A 43 10.96 -2.31 -15.79
C PHE A 43 12.11 -3.32 -15.65
N ALA A 44 12.48 -4.04 -16.71
CA ALA A 44 13.53 -5.07 -16.69
C ALA A 44 14.89 -4.56 -16.21
N THR A 45 15.22 -3.30 -16.53
CA THR A 45 16.49 -2.66 -16.16
C THR A 45 16.40 -1.86 -14.87
N SER A 46 15.25 -1.89 -14.18
CA SER A 46 15.06 -1.12 -12.96
C SER A 46 15.96 -1.65 -11.84
N ARG A 47 16.88 -0.79 -11.38
CA ARG A 47 17.85 -1.11 -10.32
C ARG A 47 17.36 -0.73 -8.92
N ASN A 48 16.13 -0.23 -8.80
CA ASN A 48 15.51 0.15 -7.52
C ASN A 48 15.03 -1.09 -6.75
N ARG A 49 15.97 -2.01 -6.50
CA ARG A 49 15.78 -3.23 -5.72
C ARG A 49 16.30 -2.94 -4.32
N LYS A 50 15.48 -3.20 -3.30
CA LYS A 50 15.94 -3.25 -1.92
C LYS A 50 16.68 -4.57 -1.69
N SER A 51 17.92 -4.49 -1.24
CA SER A 51 18.61 -5.66 -0.67
C SER A 51 18.01 -5.97 0.69
N ASP A 52 17.86 -7.26 0.98
CA ASP A 52 17.32 -7.75 2.25
C ASP A 52 18.20 -7.21 3.40
N GLY A 53 17.62 -6.40 4.29
CA GLY A 53 18.27 -5.90 5.50
C GLY A 53 18.57 -4.39 5.55
N ASN A 54 18.47 -3.64 4.45
CA ASN A 54 18.67 -2.18 4.50
C ASN A 54 17.33 -1.42 4.59
N PRO A 55 17.02 -0.68 5.67
CA PRO A 55 15.78 0.09 5.78
C PRO A 55 15.62 1.05 4.60
N LEU A 56 14.37 1.28 4.18
CA LEU A 56 14.09 2.35 3.21
C LEU A 56 14.60 3.68 3.78
N PRO A 57 15.27 4.53 2.97
CA PRO A 57 15.45 5.92 3.34
C PRO A 57 14.06 6.50 3.52
N HIS A 58 13.61 6.61 4.77
CA HIS A 58 12.36 7.25 5.09
C HIS A 58 12.70 8.69 5.43
N PRO A 59 12.13 9.68 4.73
CA PRO A 59 12.19 11.03 5.25
C PRO A 59 11.54 11.04 6.63
N SER A 60 12.14 11.71 7.59
CA SER A 60 11.55 11.91 8.90
C SER A 60 10.12 12.43 8.72
N LEU A 61 9.14 11.75 9.32
CA LEU A 61 7.77 12.23 9.28
C LEU A 61 7.76 13.67 9.81
N PRO A 62 7.03 14.60 9.17
CA PRO A 62 6.84 15.92 9.75
C PRO A 62 6.27 15.73 11.17
N LEU A 63 6.79 16.50 12.14
CA LEU A 63 6.47 16.36 13.58
C LEU A 63 4.96 16.27 13.87
N ALA A 64 4.12 16.89 13.03
CA ALA A 64 2.66 16.82 13.10
C ALA A 64 2.06 15.42 12.90
N CYS A 65 2.78 14.47 12.31
CA CYS A 65 2.30 13.13 11.97
C CYS A 65 2.98 12.03 12.81
N SER A 66 3.88 12.37 13.73
CA SER A 66 4.47 11.40 14.65
C SER A 66 3.40 10.89 15.63
N PRO A 67 3.28 9.57 15.90
CA PRO A 67 2.35 9.07 16.91
C PRO A 67 2.63 9.62 18.31
N ALA A 68 3.82 10.18 18.56
CA ALA A 68 4.18 10.86 19.81
C ALA A 68 3.62 12.29 19.93
N SER A 69 3.26 12.95 18.82
CA SER A 69 2.59 14.26 18.84
C SER A 69 1.06 14.13 18.84
N ALA A 70 0.54 12.93 18.57
CA ALA A 70 -0.85 12.58 18.85
C ALA A 70 -1.04 12.54 20.36
N ARG A 71 -1.47 13.67 20.92
CA ARG A 71 -1.92 13.79 22.31
C ARG A 71 -3.28 13.07 22.44
N TRP A 72 -3.23 11.73 22.43
CA TRP A 72 -4.39 10.92 22.74
C TRP A 72 -4.83 11.22 24.18
N PRO A 73 -6.13 11.42 24.45
CA PRO A 73 -6.60 11.51 25.83
C PRO A 73 -6.28 10.19 26.53
N ALA A 74 -5.69 10.26 27.72
CA ALA A 74 -5.30 9.10 28.53
C ALA A 74 -6.48 8.14 28.83
N ASP A 75 -7.71 8.62 28.63
CA ASP A 75 -8.95 7.92 28.94
C ASP A 75 -9.26 6.75 27.98
N LEU A 76 -8.57 6.64 26.84
CA LEU A 76 -8.79 5.56 25.86
C LEU A 76 -7.91 4.31 26.08
N MET A 77 -6.98 4.31 27.04
CA MET A 77 -6.09 3.17 27.32
C MET A 77 -6.57 2.23 28.44
N THR A 78 -7.67 2.54 29.14
CA THR A 78 -8.18 1.73 30.27
C THR A 78 -9.50 1.01 29.96
N SER A 79 -9.95 0.96 28.70
CA SER A 79 -11.02 0.05 28.28
C SER A 79 -10.45 -1.12 27.49
N TYR A 80 -9.89 -2.07 28.24
CA TYR A 80 -9.79 -3.48 27.82
C TYR A 80 -9.86 -4.36 29.07
#